data_AF-A0A966QZS9-F1
#
_entry.id   AF-A0A966QZS9-F1
#
_cell.length_a   1.000
_cell.length_b   1.000
_cell.length_c   1.000
_cell.angle_alpha   90.00
_cell.angle_beta   90.00
_cell.angle_gamma   90.00
#
_symmetry.space_group_name_H-M   'P 1'
#
loop_
_entity.id
_entity.type
_entity.pdbx_description
1 polymer ?
#
loop_
_entity_poly.entity_id
_entity_poly.type
_entity_poly.pdbx_seq_one_letter_code
_entity_poly.pdbx_strand_id
1 'polypeptide(L)'
;MRGIINMIKVKKVHKDAKIPTRANLSDAGADLYSVDAMTIPPLSRALVNTGIVIEMPDNNIYGRIAPRSGLAFKNGVDVLAGVIDPGYRGTIGVVLYNTDKENAFTINIGDRIAQIIFETYHPLSFDCADSLSETTRSNNGFGSSGIS
;
A
#
# COMPACT_ATOMS: atom_id res chain seq x y z
N MET A 1 -13.12 12.10 29.38
CA MET A 1 -13.44 11.28 28.19
C MET A 1 -12.18 10.56 27.77
N ARG A 2 -12.12 9.22 27.83
CA ARG A 2 -11.05 8.48 27.15
C ARG A 2 -11.32 8.64 25.65
N GLY A 3 -10.49 9.43 24.96
CA GLY A 3 -10.58 9.58 23.51
C GLY A 3 -10.57 8.20 22.87
N ILE A 4 -11.50 7.96 21.96
CA ILE A 4 -11.58 6.70 21.23
C ILE A 4 -10.25 6.53 20.49
N ILE A 5 -9.43 5.59 20.94
CA ILE A 5 -8.25 5.18 20.19
C ILE A 5 -8.79 4.35 19.03
N ASN A 6 -8.83 4.92 17.82
CA ASN A 6 -9.17 4.19 16.61
C ASN A 6 -8.07 3.17 16.33
N MET A 7 -8.30 1.93 16.77
CA MET A 7 -7.31 0.87 16.77
C MET A 7 -7.61 -0.11 15.63
N ILE A 8 -6.60 -0.39 14.81
CA ILE A 8 -6.70 -1.40 13.75
C ILE A 8 -6.52 -2.77 14.39
N LYS A 9 -7.50 -3.66 14.20
CA LYS A 9 -7.37 -5.04 14.67
C LYS A 9 -6.58 -5.84 13.64
N VAL A 10 -5.61 -6.63 14.11
CA VAL A 10 -4.75 -7.45 13.26
C VAL A 10 -4.83 -8.89 13.75
N LYS A 11 -5.18 -9.83 12.86
CA LYS A 11 -5.14 -11.26 13.12
C LYS A 11 -3.99 -11.89 12.33
N LYS A 12 -3.11 -12.60 13.01
CA LYS A 12 -2.11 -13.47 12.38
C LYS A 12 -2.78 -14.75 11.91
N VAL A 13 -2.61 -15.09 10.64
CA VAL A 13 -3.11 -16.34 10.03
C VAL A 13 -1.98 -17.25 9.55
N HIS A 14 -0.72 -16.81 9.72
CA HIS A 14 0.48 -17.60 9.49
C HIS A 14 1.39 -17.57 10.73
N LYS A 15 2.12 -18.66 10.99
CA LYS A 15 2.99 -18.80 12.17
C LYS A 15 4.12 -17.75 12.21
N ASP A 16 4.64 -17.40 11.03
CA ASP A 16 5.74 -16.45 10.88
C ASP A 16 5.27 -14.99 10.73
N ALA A 17 3.95 -14.74 10.78
CA ALA A 17 3.39 -13.42 10.61
C ALA A 17 3.83 -12.46 11.73
N LYS A 18 4.15 -11.22 11.34
CA LYS A 18 4.50 -10.14 12.26
C LYS A 18 3.43 -9.05 12.22
N ILE A 19 3.14 -8.48 13.38
CA ILE A 19 2.25 -7.30 13.45
C ILE A 19 2.98 -6.13 12.80
N PRO A 20 2.32 -5.32 11.96
CA PRO A 20 2.95 -4.15 11.36
C PRO A 20 3.49 -3.19 12.41
N THR A 21 4.67 -2.61 12.18
CA THR A 21 5.30 -1.67 13.14
C THR A 21 5.75 -0.40 12.44
N ARG A 22 5.69 0.73 13.16
CA ARG A 22 6.34 1.97 12.72
C ARG A 22 7.76 2.02 13.26
N ALA A 23 8.70 2.60 12.52
CA ALA A 23 10.06 2.78 13.04
C ALA A 23 10.10 3.92 14.07
N ASN A 24 9.35 5.00 13.81
CA ASN A 24 9.14 6.12 14.72
C ASN A 24 7.64 6.39 14.92
N LEU A 25 7.29 7.03 16.03
CA LEU A 25 5.89 7.39 16.34
C LEU A 25 5.28 8.35 15.30
N SER A 26 6.10 9.19 14.66
CA SER A 26 5.69 10.15 13.64
C SER A 26 5.61 9.59 12.23
N ASP A 27 6.05 8.34 12.01
CA ASP A 27 6.08 7.78 10.66
C ASP A 27 4.66 7.55 10.13
N ALA A 28 4.43 7.88 8.85
CA ALA A 28 3.12 7.70 8.20
C ALA A 28 2.78 6.23 7.91
N GLY A 29 3.79 5.40 7.58
CA GLY A 29 3.62 3.99 7.25
C GLY A 29 4.03 3.04 8.37
N ALA A 30 3.34 1.90 8.46
CA ALA A 30 3.76 0.76 9.27
C ALA A 30 4.35 -0.33 8.37
N ASP A 31 5.56 -0.80 8.67
CA ASP A 31 6.26 -1.83 7.90
C ASP A 31 5.44 -3.14 7.85
N LEU A 32 5.31 -3.71 6.65
CA LEU A 32 4.75 -5.03 6.38
C LEU A 32 5.87 -6.05 6.18
N TYR A 33 5.67 -7.26 6.70
CA TYR A 33 6.68 -8.31 6.73
C TYR A 33 6.27 -9.49 5.86
N SER A 34 7.22 -10.06 5.13
CA SER A 34 7.00 -11.28 4.35
C SER A 34 6.83 -12.50 5.25
N VAL A 35 5.94 -13.43 4.88
CA VAL A 35 5.97 -14.82 5.34
C VAL A 35 6.43 -15.80 4.27
N ASP A 36 6.71 -15.30 3.07
CA ASP A 36 7.24 -16.06 1.96
C ASP A 36 8.76 -15.84 1.83
N ALA A 37 9.47 -16.87 1.37
CA ALA A 37 10.84 -16.75 0.86
C ALA A 37 10.81 -16.98 -0.66
N MET A 38 11.26 -16.00 -1.44
CA MET A 38 11.25 -16.10 -2.89
C MET A 38 12.22 -15.11 -3.55
N THR A 39 12.45 -15.30 -4.84
CA THR A 39 13.21 -14.37 -5.67
C THR A 39 12.34 -13.86 -6.82
N ILE A 40 12.27 -12.54 -6.97
CA ILE A 40 11.57 -11.85 -8.06
C ILE A 40 12.59 -11.55 -9.16
N PRO A 41 12.48 -12.17 -10.36
CA PRO A 41 13.39 -11.91 -11.46
C PRO A 41 13.36 -10.44 -11.91
N PRO A 42 14.37 -9.99 -12.67
CA PRO A 42 14.33 -8.68 -13.33
C PRO A 42 13.03 -8.47 -14.11
N LEU A 43 12.53 -7.24 -14.09
CA LEU A 43 11.32 -6.81 -14.81
C LEU A 43 10.09 -7.70 -14.58
N SER A 44 9.99 -8.34 -13.41
CA SER A 44 8.92 -9.28 -13.06
C SER A 44 8.17 -8.86 -11.80
N ARG A 45 6.97 -9.38 -11.60
CA ARG A 45 6.14 -9.13 -10.42
C ARG A 45 5.79 -10.41 -9.68
N ALA A 46 5.60 -10.31 -8.38
CA ALA A 46 5.14 -11.40 -7.53
C ALA A 46 4.19 -10.90 -6.44
N LEU A 47 3.25 -11.76 -6.06
CA LEU A 47 2.44 -11.58 -4.84
C LEU A 47 3.21 -12.18 -3.66
N VAL A 48 3.49 -11.36 -2.65
CA VAL A 48 4.20 -11.76 -1.44
C VAL A 48 3.25 -11.69 -0.25
N ASN A 49 3.02 -12.81 0.43
CA ASN A 49 2.09 -12.88 1.55
C ASN A 49 2.69 -12.25 2.82
N THR A 50 1.83 -11.59 3.59
CA THR A 50 2.19 -11.06 4.92
C THR A 50 1.73 -11.94 6.08
N GLY A 51 0.82 -12.88 5.81
CA GLY A 51 0.25 -13.76 6.84
C GLY A 51 -0.62 -13.03 7.86
N ILE A 52 -1.05 -11.79 7.59
CA ILE A 52 -1.96 -11.03 8.44
C ILE A 52 -3.27 -10.71 7.72
N VAL A 53 -4.33 -10.61 8.50
CA VAL A 53 -5.63 -10.05 8.13
C VAL A 53 -5.87 -8.83 9.02
N ILE A 54 -6.48 -7.78 8.48
CA ILE A 54 -6.80 -6.58 9.25
C ILE A 54 -8.30 -6.28 9.24
N GLU A 55 -8.74 -5.58 10.27
CA GLU A 55 -10.05 -4.95 10.33
C GLU A 55 -9.83 -3.46 10.61
N MET A 56 -10.31 -2.64 9.67
CA MET A 56 -10.29 -1.18 9.81
C MET A 56 -11.28 -0.71 10.88
N PRO A 57 -10.97 0.38 11.59
CA PRO A 57 -11.85 0.92 12.62
C PRO A 57 -13.10 1.60 12.05
N ASP A 58 -13.06 2.03 10.79
CA ASP A 58 -14.12 2.80 10.14
C ASP A 58 -14.20 2.46 8.63
N ASN A 59 -15.34 2.76 8.01
CA ASN A 59 -15.65 2.52 6.61
C ASN A 59 -15.19 3.65 5.66
N ASN A 60 -14.62 4.73 6.20
CA ASN A 60 -14.03 5.84 5.45
C ASN A 60 -12.48 5.83 5.45
N ILE A 61 -11.87 4.74 5.93
CA ILE A 61 -10.41 4.56 5.95
C ILE A 61 -10.06 3.35 5.09
N TYR A 62 -9.10 3.52 4.18
CA TYR A 62 -8.51 2.42 3.43
C TYR A 62 -7.02 2.27 3.76
N GLY A 63 -6.48 1.08 3.52
CA GLY A 63 -5.06 0.82 3.65
C GLY A 63 -4.39 0.96 2.30
N ARG A 64 -3.42 1.86 2.16
CA ARG A 64 -2.54 1.94 1.00
C ARG A 64 -1.22 1.22 1.28
N ILE A 65 -0.96 0.13 0.59
CA ILE A 65 0.36 -0.48 0.55
C ILE A 65 1.25 0.40 -0.32
N ALA A 66 2.34 0.89 0.26
CA ALA A 66 3.28 1.81 -0.34
C ALA A 66 4.69 1.21 -0.37
N PRO A 67 5.52 1.59 -1.36
CA PRO A 67 6.90 1.14 -1.44
C PRO A 67 7.73 1.71 -0.27
N ARG A 68 8.78 1.00 0.11
CA ARG A 68 9.80 1.48 1.05
C ARG A 68 10.91 2.14 0.25
N SER A 69 11.23 3.39 0.54
CA SER A 69 12.22 4.17 -0.23
C SER A 69 13.58 3.47 -0.34
N GLY A 70 14.02 2.80 0.72
CA GLY A 70 15.26 2.01 0.71
C GLY A 70 15.26 0.86 -0.29
N LEU A 71 14.13 0.14 -0.43
CA LEU A 71 14.01 -0.94 -1.41
C LEU A 71 13.85 -0.41 -2.83
N ALA A 72 13.08 0.66 -3.01
CA ALA A 72 12.93 1.33 -4.30
C ALA A 72 14.28 1.81 -4.84
N PHE A 73 15.06 2.52 -4.01
CA PHE A 73 16.34 3.09 -4.42
C PHE A 73 17.46 2.04 -4.58
N LYS A 74 17.60 1.09 -3.65
CA LYS A 74 18.74 0.16 -3.62
C LYS A 74 18.50 -1.12 -4.42
N ASN A 75 17.25 -1.51 -4.61
CA ASN A 75 16.89 -2.80 -5.20
C ASN A 75 15.93 -2.68 -6.38
N GLY A 76 15.51 -1.46 -6.75
CA GLY A 76 14.56 -1.26 -7.84
C GLY A 76 13.18 -1.85 -7.55
N VAL A 77 12.75 -1.92 -6.28
CA VAL A 77 11.48 -2.57 -5.92
C VAL A 77 10.37 -1.53 -5.74
N ASP A 78 9.28 -1.71 -6.50
CA ASP A 78 8.06 -0.93 -6.37
C ASP A 78 6.86 -1.80 -5.93
N VAL A 79 5.80 -1.15 -5.48
CA VAL A 79 4.53 -1.79 -5.12
C VAL A 79 3.50 -1.50 -6.21
N LEU A 80 2.90 -2.55 -6.75
CA LEU A 80 1.73 -2.45 -7.62
C LEU A 80 0.44 -2.59 -6.81
N ALA A 81 -0.66 -2.05 -7.35
CA ALA A 81 -1.97 -2.02 -6.70
C ALA A 81 -1.88 -1.40 -5.29
N GLY A 82 -2.27 -2.12 -4.25
CA GLY A 82 -2.06 -1.71 -2.87
C GLY A 82 -3.24 -1.02 -2.19
N VAL A 83 -4.44 -1.01 -2.79
CA VAL A 83 -5.67 -0.55 -2.11
C VAL A 83 -6.27 -1.71 -1.31
N ILE A 84 -6.36 -1.54 0.01
CA ILE A 84 -7.00 -2.47 0.94
C ILE A 84 -8.28 -1.81 1.45
N ASP A 85 -9.42 -2.28 0.95
CA ASP A 85 -10.73 -1.76 1.33
C ASP A 85 -11.06 -2.03 2.80
N PRO A 86 -11.81 -1.14 3.48
CA PRO A 86 -12.20 -1.35 4.88
C PRO A 86 -13.01 -2.62 5.14
N GLY A 87 -13.73 -3.12 4.13
CA GLY A 87 -14.47 -4.39 4.19
C GLY A 87 -13.61 -5.65 3.97
N TYR A 88 -12.36 -5.50 3.53
CA TYR A 88 -11.51 -6.64 3.20
C TYR A 88 -11.12 -7.43 4.46
N ARG A 89 -11.31 -8.75 4.43
CA ARG A 89 -10.94 -9.69 5.51
C ARG A 89 -10.09 -10.86 5.01
N GLY A 90 -9.55 -10.75 3.80
CA GLY A 90 -8.57 -11.71 3.30
C GLY A 90 -7.17 -11.44 3.84
N THR A 91 -6.25 -12.35 3.57
CA THR A 91 -4.84 -12.18 3.89
C THR A 91 -4.26 -11.02 3.06
N ILE A 92 -3.59 -10.08 3.70
CA ILE A 92 -2.90 -9.00 2.99
C ILE A 92 -1.73 -9.60 2.20
N GLY A 93 -1.75 -9.39 0.90
CA GLY A 93 -0.63 -9.66 0.01
C GLY A 93 -0.06 -8.35 -0.55
N VAL A 94 1.24 -8.34 -0.77
CA VAL A 94 1.98 -7.22 -1.36
C VAL A 94 2.37 -7.62 -2.78
N VAL A 95 1.86 -6.91 -3.79
CA VAL A 95 2.29 -7.13 -5.17
C VAL A 95 3.56 -6.30 -5.40
N LEU A 96 4.70 -6.96 -5.38
CA LEU A 96 5.99 -6.31 -5.66
C LEU A 96 6.33 -6.41 -7.14
N TYR A 97 6.92 -5.35 -7.67
CA TYR A 97 7.49 -5.30 -9.00
C TYR A 97 8.97 -4.97 -8.92
N ASN A 98 9.80 -5.81 -9.53
CA ASN A 98 11.22 -5.56 -9.69
C ASN A 98 11.42 -4.76 -10.99
N THR A 99 11.79 -3.49 -10.83
CA THR A 99 12.08 -2.55 -11.93
C THR A 99 13.55 -2.64 -12.40
N ASP A 100 14.41 -3.36 -11.68
CA ASP A 100 15.78 -3.62 -12.11
C ASP A 100 15.77 -4.51 -13.37
N LYS A 101 16.66 -4.20 -14.31
CA LYS A 101 16.79 -4.87 -15.61
C LYS A 101 17.69 -6.09 -15.56
N GLU A 102 18.57 -6.17 -14.57
CA GLU A 102 19.66 -7.15 -14.49
C GLU A 102 19.59 -7.95 -13.19
N ASN A 103 19.30 -7.30 -12.06
CA ASN A 103 19.38 -7.94 -10.75
C ASN A 103 18.02 -8.48 -10.29
N ALA A 104 18.02 -9.71 -9.80
CA ALA A 104 16.86 -10.28 -9.13
C ALA A 104 16.75 -9.76 -7.68
N PHE A 105 15.52 -9.64 -7.17
CA PHE A 105 15.26 -9.26 -5.79
C PHE A 105 14.87 -10.47 -4.94
N THR A 106 15.72 -10.82 -3.96
CA THR A 106 15.46 -11.94 -3.04
C THR A 106 14.82 -11.45 -1.75
N ILE A 107 13.78 -12.17 -1.34
CA ILE A 107 12.96 -11.93 -0.16
C ILE A 107 13.09 -13.14 0.75
N ASN A 108 13.35 -12.90 2.02
CA ASN A 108 13.33 -13.92 3.07
C ASN A 108 12.12 -13.74 3.98
N ILE A 109 11.77 -14.80 4.72
CA ILE A 109 10.74 -14.74 5.75
C ILE A 109 11.13 -13.70 6.79
N GLY A 110 10.20 -12.80 7.09
CA GLY A 110 10.36 -11.74 8.07
C GLY A 110 11.04 -10.48 7.54
N ASP A 111 11.41 -10.41 6.26
CA ASP A 111 11.88 -9.19 5.62
C ASP A 111 10.77 -8.15 5.53
N ARG A 112 11.15 -6.87 5.65
CA ARG A 112 10.24 -5.74 5.50
C ARG A 112 10.10 -5.37 4.04
N ILE A 113 8.97 -5.73 3.44
CA ILE A 113 8.79 -5.70 1.98
C ILE A 113 8.02 -4.47 1.47
N ALA A 114 7.17 -3.89 2.30
CA ALA A 114 6.38 -2.71 1.99
C ALA A 114 6.01 -2.00 3.29
N GLN A 115 5.26 -0.90 3.20
CA GLN A 115 4.63 -0.27 4.35
C GLN A 115 3.15 0.00 4.05
N ILE A 116 2.29 -0.07 5.06
CA ILE A 116 0.88 0.29 4.94
C ILE A 116 0.65 1.68 5.55
N ILE A 117 0.00 2.55 4.78
CA ILE A 117 -0.44 3.89 5.19
C ILE A 117 -1.95 3.86 5.24
N PHE A 118 -2.55 4.38 6.31
CA PHE A 118 -4.00 4.44 6.44
C PHE A 118 -4.47 5.83 6.04
N GLU A 119 -5.30 5.88 5.01
CA GLU A 119 -5.75 7.12 4.41
C GLU A 119 -7.27 7.23 4.50
N THR A 120 -7.73 8.44 4.82
CA THR A 120 -9.16 8.75 4.83
C THR A 120 -9.62 9.05 3.41
N TYR A 121 -10.79 8.53 3.04
CA TYR A 121 -11.45 8.82 1.78
C TYR A 121 -12.92 9.17 2.00
N HIS A 122 -13.52 9.80 1.01
CA HIS A 122 -14.94 10.15 1.01
C HIS A 122 -15.69 9.22 0.05
N PRO A 123 -16.59 8.35 0.53
CA PRO A 123 -17.48 7.61 -0.34
C PRO A 123 -18.38 8.58 -1.09
N LEU A 124 -18.34 8.54 -2.42
CA LEU A 124 -19.15 9.37 -3.31
C LEU A 124 -20.03 8.48 -4.19
N SER A 125 -21.19 9.01 -4.57
CA SER A 125 -22.04 8.43 -5.61
C SER A 125 -21.83 9.19 -6.91
N PHE A 126 -21.97 8.49 -8.03
CA PHE A 126 -21.89 9.10 -9.36
C PHE A 126 -23.30 9.34 -9.88
N ASP A 127 -23.53 10.53 -10.43
CA ASP A 127 -24.76 10.89 -11.15
C ASP A 127 -24.40 11.33 -12.57
N CYS A 128 -25.23 10.97 -13.54
CA CYS A 128 -24.99 11.29 -14.95
C CYS A 128 -25.47 12.71 -15.23
N ALA A 129 -24.67 13.51 -15.94
CA ALA A 129 -25.00 14.89 -16.27
C ALA A 129 -24.77 15.16 -17.76
N ASP A 130 -25.70 15.90 -18.37
CA ASP A 130 -25.60 16.32 -19.78
C ASP A 130 -24.53 17.40 -20.00
N SER A 131 -24.14 18.13 -18.93
CA SER A 131 -23.07 19.13 -18.95
C SER A 131 -22.44 19.32 -17.57
N LEU A 132 -21.21 19.84 -17.56
CA LEU A 132 -20.47 20.22 -16.35
C LEU A 132 -20.19 21.74 -16.36
N SER A 133 -20.04 22.35 -15.19
CA SER A 133 -19.69 23.77 -15.08
C SER A 133 -18.29 24.06 -15.62
N GLU A 134 -18.12 25.19 -16.29
CA GLU A 134 -16.80 25.63 -16.77
C GLU A 134 -15.85 25.93 -15.60
N THR A 135 -14.56 25.61 -15.79
CA THR A 135 -13.49 25.97 -14.86
C THR A 135 -12.34 26.62 -15.62
N THR A 136 -11.52 27.40 -14.92
CA THR A 136 -10.32 28.03 -15.50
C THR A 136 -9.31 27.01 -16.05
N ARG A 137 -9.33 25.77 -15.53
CA ARG A 137 -8.49 24.67 -16.01
C ARG A 137 -9.10 23.97 -17.23
N SER A 138 -10.42 23.72 -17.23
CA SER A 138 -11.15 23.07 -18.33
C SER A 138 -10.35 21.86 -18.90
N ASN A 139 -10.06 21.85 -20.21
CA ASN A 139 -9.35 20.77 -20.90
C ASN A 139 -7.81 20.77 -20.74
N ASN A 140 -7.25 21.65 -19.90
CA ASN A 140 -5.80 21.74 -19.69
C ASN A 140 -5.31 20.71 -18.65
N GLY A 141 -4.88 19.54 -19.14
CA GLY A 141 -4.22 18.45 -18.39
C GLY A 141 -2.92 17.98 -19.06
N PHE A 142 -2.20 17.03 -18.44
CA PHE A 142 -0.96 16.42 -18.99
C PHE A 142 0.18 17.40 -19.35
N GLY A 143 0.65 18.20 -18.38
CA GLY A 143 1.81 19.10 -18.58
C GLY A 143 1.46 20.55 -18.92
N SER A 144 0.20 20.95 -18.73
CA SER A 144 -0.28 22.31 -19.00
C SER A 144 0.30 23.43 -18.11
N SER A 145 1.10 23.09 -17.08
CA SER A 145 1.85 24.04 -16.25
C SER A 145 3.34 24.09 -16.59
N GLY A 146 3.78 23.42 -17.66
CA GLY A 146 5.17 23.37 -18.10
C GLY A 146 5.98 22.24 -17.46
N ILE A 147 6.99 21.80 -18.22
CA ILE A 147 8.13 21.01 -17.75
C ILE A 147 9.23 22.05 -17.53
N SER A 148 9.47 22.47 -16.29
CA SER A 148 10.67 23.28 -15.98
C SER A 148 11.84 22.35 -15.72
#